data_AF-A0A1G0EIA7-F1
#
_entry.id   AF-A0A1G0EIA7-F1
#
_cell.length_a   1.000
_cell.length_b   1.000
_cell.length_c   1.000
_cell.angle_alpha   90.00
_cell.angle_beta   90.00
_cell.angle_gamma   90.00
#
_symmetry.space_group_name_H-M   'P 1'
#
loop_
_entity.id
_entity.type
_entity.pdbx_description
1 polymer ?
#
loop_
_entity_poly.entity_id
_entity_poly.type
_entity_poly.pdbx_seq_one_letter_code
_entity_poly.pdbx_strand_id
1 'polypeptide(L)' 'MKTDPGWYYEGIAFSIGLPADGACSSTTVPIYRAYNGRWQQNDSNHRYSSDSSVYAQMTDGGWMGEGTVFCAPK' A
#
# COMPACT_ATOMS: atom_id res chain seq x y z
N MET A 1 5.75 9.18 39.48
CA MET A 1 6.53 9.93 38.46
C MET A 1 6.71 9.00 37.27
N LYS A 2 6.30 9.37 36.05
CA LYS A 2 6.43 8.50 34.86
C LYS A 2 7.82 8.73 34.26
N THR A 3 8.70 7.75 34.44
CA THR A 3 10.13 7.79 34.05
C THR A 3 10.39 7.26 32.64
N ASP A 4 9.33 6.91 31.91
CA ASP A 4 9.43 6.30 30.59
C ASP A 4 9.40 7.39 29.50
N PRO A 5 10.42 7.48 28.62
CA PRO A 5 10.46 8.43 27.51
C PRO A 5 9.36 8.20 26.45
N GLY A 6 8.56 7.13 26.57
CA GLY A 6 7.36 6.86 25.78
C GLY A 6 7.64 6.15 24.47
N TRP A 7 8.73 6.51 23.79
CA TRP A 7 9.17 5.87 22.54
C TRP A 7 10.57 5.28 22.69
N TYR A 8 10.70 3.99 22.38
CA TYR A 8 11.99 3.30 22.23
C TYR A 8 11.93 2.41 20.99
N TYR A 9 13.10 2.08 20.44
CA TYR A 9 13.19 1.22 19.27
C TYR A 9 12.90 -0.24 19.66
N GLU A 10 11.87 -0.83 19.07
CA GLU A 10 11.40 -2.19 19.39
C GLU A 10 11.89 -3.26 18.38
N GLY A 11 12.68 -2.86 17.38
CA GLY A 11 13.11 -3.74 16.29
C GLY A 11 12.19 -3.68 15.06
N ILE A 12 12.46 -4.56 14.08
CA ILE A 12 11.63 -4.70 12.87
C ILE A 12 10.55 -5.75 13.14
N ALA A 13 9.30 -5.31 13.26
CA ALA A 13 8.17 -6.20 13.54
C ALA A 13 7.57 -6.86 12.28
N PHE A 14 7.84 -6.33 11.10
CA PHE A 14 7.19 -6.76 9.87
C PHE A 14 8.09 -6.57 8.64
N SER A 15 7.99 -7.50 7.70
CA SER A 15 8.56 -7.40 6.36
C SER A 15 7.51 -7.81 5.33
N ILE A 16 7.60 -7.24 4.13
CA ILE A 16 6.70 -7.56 3.03
C ILE A 16 7.47 -7.80 1.75
N GLY A 17 6.98 -8.75 0.95
CA GLY A 17 7.57 -9.07 -0.34
C GLY A 17 7.27 -7.97 -1.36
N LEU A 18 8.26 -7.65 -2.20
CA LEU A 18 8.04 -6.84 -3.39
C LEU A 18 7.58 -7.73 -4.55
N PRO A 19 6.74 -7.20 -5.45
CA PRO A 19 6.38 -7.91 -6.67
C PRO A 19 7.60 -8.05 -7.59
N ALA A 20 7.66 -9.16 -8.31
CA ALA A 20 8.59 -9.36 -9.42
C ALA A 20 7.85 -9.05 -10.72
N ASP A 21 8.34 -8.08 -11.50
CA ASP A 21 7.71 -7.64 -12.76
C ASP A 21 6.21 -7.30 -12.60
N GLY A 22 5.84 -6.70 -11.47
CA GLY A 22 4.45 -6.33 -11.16
C GLY A 22 3.54 -7.48 -10.69
N ALA A 23 4.08 -8.69 -10.56
CA ALA A 23 3.35 -9.89 -10.14
C ALA A 23 3.81 -10.40 -8.76
N CYS A 24 2.88 -11.03 -8.05
CA CYS A 24 3.13 -11.73 -6.80
C CYS A 24 3.14 -13.23 -7.01
N SER A 25 3.82 -13.97 -6.13
CA SER A 25 3.78 -15.43 -6.16
C SER A 25 2.35 -15.94 -5.93
N SER A 26 2.04 -17.16 -6.37
CA SER A 26 0.73 -17.79 -6.13
C SER A 26 0.39 -17.97 -4.64
N THR A 27 1.39 -17.89 -3.76
CA THR A 27 1.26 -18.02 -2.30
C THR A 27 0.98 -16.70 -1.59
N THR A 28 1.04 -15.57 -2.29
CA THR A 28 0.80 -14.23 -1.73
C THR A 28 -0.37 -13.54 -2.41
N VAL A 29 -0.83 -12.43 -1.85
CA VAL A 29 -1.92 -11.60 -2.38
C VAL A 29 -1.32 -10.30 -2.92
N PRO A 30 -1.59 -9.92 -4.18
CA PRO A 30 -1.15 -8.64 -4.70
C PRO A 30 -1.89 -7.50 -4.01
N ILE A 31 -1.15 -6.46 -3.62
CA ILE A 31 -1.73 -5.22 -3.12
C ILE A 31 -1.52 -4.14 -4.15
N TYR A 32 -2.63 -3.64 -4.67
CA TYR A 32 -2.70 -2.58 -5.67
C TYR A 32 -2.68 -1.22 -5.00
N ARG A 33 -2.04 -0.23 -5.64
CA ARG A 33 -2.06 1.17 -5.20
C ARG A 33 -2.64 2.08 -6.27
N ALA A 34 -3.58 2.93 -5.88
CA ALA A 34 -4.11 4.00 -6.71
C ALA A 34 -3.82 5.35 -6.04
N TYR A 35 -3.39 6.33 -6.83
CA TYR A 35 -3.07 7.68 -6.39
C TYR A 35 -4.09 8.68 -6.91
N ASN A 36 -4.61 9.56 -6.05
CA ASN A 36 -5.62 10.54 -6.44
C ASN A 36 -5.08 11.71 -7.29
N GLY A 37 -3.76 11.88 -7.42
CA GLY A 37 -3.17 12.94 -8.26
C GLY A 37 -3.20 14.34 -7.67
N ARG A 38 -3.60 14.53 -6.41
CA ARG A 38 -3.95 15.86 -5.85
C ARG A 38 -2.83 16.58 -5.11
N TRP A 39 -1.58 16.38 -5.53
CA TRP A 39 -0.41 17.03 -4.92
C TRP A 39 -0.47 18.56 -4.99
N GLN A 40 -0.98 19.11 -6.09
CA GLN A 40 -1.12 20.57 -6.24
C GLN A 40 -2.13 21.16 -5.25
N GLN A 41 -3.07 20.35 -4.77
CA GLN A 41 -4.08 20.74 -3.79
C GLN A 41 -3.65 20.41 -2.35
N ASN A 42 -2.43 19.90 -2.14
CA ASN A 42 -1.95 19.40 -0.84
C ASN A 42 -2.89 18.34 -0.23
N ASP A 43 -3.54 17.54 -1.08
CA ASP A 43 -4.49 16.48 -0.71
C ASP A 43 -4.05 15.14 -1.34
N SER A 44 -2.75 14.90 -1.42
CA SER A 44 -2.21 13.66 -1.97
C SER A 44 -2.64 12.46 -1.14
N ASN A 45 -3.31 11.51 -1.77
CA ASN A 45 -3.76 10.30 -1.09
C ASN A 45 -3.54 9.06 -1.96
N HIS A 46 -3.02 8.01 -1.32
CA HIS A 46 -2.82 6.69 -1.92
C HIS A 46 -3.79 5.70 -1.27
N ARG A 47 -4.59 5.03 -2.10
CA ARG A 47 -5.44 3.93 -1.67
C ARG A 47 -4.78 2.62 -2.00
N TYR A 48 -4.61 1.77 -0.99
CA TYR A 48 -4.16 0.39 -1.13
C TYR A 48 -5.36 -0.56 -1.06
N SER A 49 -5.39 -1.58 -1.91
CA SER A 49 -6.43 -2.61 -1.94
C SER A 49 -5.87 -3.95 -2.40
N SER A 50 -6.29 -5.04 -1.78
CA SER A 50 -6.10 -6.41 -2.30
C SER A 50 -7.15 -6.82 -3.33
N ASP A 51 -8.26 -6.09 -3.39
CA ASP A 51 -9.35 -6.35 -4.32
C ASP A 51 -9.12 -5.58 -5.63
N SER A 52 -8.98 -6.33 -6.73
CA SER A 52 -8.77 -5.80 -8.06
C SER A 52 -9.98 -5.04 -8.61
N SER A 53 -11.20 -5.37 -8.16
CA SER A 53 -12.41 -4.67 -8.57
C SER A 53 -12.48 -3.27 -7.95
N VAL A 54 -12.08 -3.13 -6.68
CA VAL A 54 -11.95 -1.83 -6.02
C VAL A 54 -10.86 -1.01 -6.70
N TYR A 55 -9.72 -1.61 -7.01
CA TYR A 55 -8.66 -0.93 -7.76
C TYR A 55 -9.15 -0.42 -9.12
N ALA A 56 -9.84 -1.27 -9.90
CA ALA A 56 -10.41 -0.90 -11.19
C ALA A 56 -11.43 0.25 -11.05
N GLN A 57 -12.34 0.16 -10.08
CA GLN A 57 -13.32 1.22 -9.81
C GLN A 57 -12.63 2.57 -9.53
N MET A 58 -11.54 2.57 -8.77
CA MET A 58 -10.79 3.78 -8.46
C MET A 58 -10.13 4.37 -9.71
N THR A 59 -9.50 3.53 -10.53
CA THR A 59 -8.85 3.97 -11.78
C THR A 59 -9.85 4.46 -12.81
N ASP A 60 -10.99 3.78 -12.93
CA ASP A 60 -12.11 4.21 -13.79
C ASP A 60 -12.70 5.55 -13.30
N GLY A 61 -12.65 5.79 -11.99
CA GLY A 61 -13.00 7.06 -11.35
C GLY A 61 -11.97 8.18 -11.49
N GLY A 62 -10.90 7.98 -12.28
CA GLY A 62 -9.90 9.00 -12.59
C GLY A 62 -8.69 9.03 -11.65
N TRP A 63 -8.56 8.08 -10.73
CA TRP A 63 -7.32 7.92 -9.97
C TRP A 63 -6.24 7.28 -10.85
N MET A 64 -4.98 7.66 -10.62
CA MET A 64 -3.84 7.07 -11.31
C MET A 64 -3.54 5.69 -10.74
N GLY A 65 -3.65 4.66 -11.59
CA GLY A 65 -3.29 3.30 -11.23
C GLY A 65 -1.78 3.09 -11.23
N GLU A 66 -1.22 2.68 -10.09
CA GLU A 66 0.22 2.40 -9.96
C GLU A 66 0.53 0.89 -9.96
N GLY A 67 -0.51 0.05 -10.06
CA GLY A 67 -0.40 -1.41 -10.12
C GLY A 67 -0.07 -2.05 -8.77
N THR A 68 0.46 -3.27 -8.82
CA THR A 68 0.87 -4.03 -7.64
C THR A 68 2.14 -3.43 -7.04
N VAL A 69 2.12 -3.08 -5.76
CA VAL A 69 3.25 -2.42 -5.07
C VAL A 69 3.89 -3.28 -3.99
N PHE A 70 3.18 -4.28 -3.47
CA PHE A 70 3.71 -5.29 -2.57
C PHE A 70 2.83 -6.54 -2.55
N CYS A 71 3.40 -7.62 -2.04
CA CYS A 71 2.77 -8.94 -1.94
C CYS A 71 2.51 -9.27 -0.48
N ALA A 72 1.25 -9.21 -0.05
CA ALA A 72 0.86 -9.53 1.30
C ALA A 72 0.76 -11.05 1.51
N PRO A 73 1.05 -11.56 2.70
CA PRO A 73 0.66 -12.91 3.09
C PRO A 73 -0.87 -13.09 2.94
N LYS A 74 -1.29 -14.33 2.64
CA LYS A 74 -2.71 -14.70 2.67
C LYS A 74 -3.22 -14.82 4.10
#